data_AF-A0A952FYM6-F1
#
_entry.id   AF-A0A952FYM6-F1
#
_cell.length_a   1.000
_cell.length_b   1.000
_cell.length_c   1.000
_cell.angle_alpha   90.00
_cell.angle_beta   90.00
_cell.angle_gamma   90.00
#
_symmetry.space_group_name_H-M   'P 1'
#
loop_
_entity.id
_entity.type
_entity.pdbx_description
1 polymer ?
#
loop_
_entity_poly.entity_id
_entity_poly.type
_entity_poly.pdbx_seq_one_letter_code
_entity_poly.pdbx_strand_id
1 'polypeptide(L)'
;MPEFMHEAEFWVHTGLVIFLLILVFAKVPANLWRGLGETGKAVRAELDEAVRIRQEATELLNAIKVQRQAAEKKAKEIIALAEEEAQRLTEEARAKLAQSIQRREELAERKIAQAEARATADVRAAAADLATQLAESILIERTAGLGADKAVDTAIEQLPGRFS
;
A
#
# COMPACT_ATOMS: atom_id res chain seq x y z
N MET A 1 -109.69 -32.44 11.48
CA MET A 1 -108.37 -31.97 11.93
C MET A 1 -107.58 -33.22 12.24
N PRO A 2 -106.46 -33.49 11.55
CA PRO A 2 -106.07 -34.88 11.32
C PRO A 2 -105.23 -35.44 12.48
N GLU A 3 -105.37 -36.75 12.69
CA GLU A 3 -104.80 -37.66 13.70
C GLU A 3 -103.26 -37.68 13.81
N PHE A 4 -102.53 -36.69 13.28
CA PHE A 4 -101.06 -36.66 13.29
C PHE A 4 -100.45 -36.28 14.65
N MET A 5 -101.24 -35.75 15.59
CA MET A 5 -100.71 -35.31 16.90
C MET A 5 -100.53 -36.45 17.92
N HIS A 6 -101.04 -37.66 17.63
CA HIS A 6 -100.93 -38.84 18.50
C HIS A 6 -99.84 -39.83 18.05
N GLU A 7 -99.25 -39.63 16.87
CA GLU A 7 -98.14 -40.45 16.38
C GLU A 7 -96.83 -39.99 17.03
N ALA A 8 -96.07 -40.93 17.59
CA ALA A 8 -94.76 -40.66 18.21
C ALA A 8 -93.82 -39.94 17.24
N GLU A 9 -93.96 -40.20 15.94
CA GLU A 9 -93.17 -39.58 14.87
C GLU A 9 -93.35 -38.05 14.80
N PHE A 10 -94.55 -37.51 15.07
CA PHE A 10 -94.79 -36.06 15.04
C PHE A 10 -94.06 -35.31 16.16
N TRP A 11 -94.08 -35.85 17.38
CA TRP A 11 -93.35 -35.27 18.50
C TRP A 11 -91.84 -35.43 18.36
N VAL A 12 -91.36 -36.53 17.76
CA VAL A 12 -89.94 -36.72 17.41
C VAL A 12 -89.49 -35.68 16.38
N HIS A 13 -90.25 -35.43 15.32
CA HIS A 13 -89.94 -34.39 14.33
C HIS A 13 -89.97 -32.99 14.95
N THR A 14 -90.96 -32.70 15.80
CA THR A 14 -91.05 -31.42 16.51
C THR A 14 -89.83 -31.21 17.42
N GLY A 15 -89.43 -32.24 18.17
CA GLY A 15 -88.21 -32.22 18.99
C GLY A 15 -86.94 -32.00 18.16
N LEU A 16 -86.82 -32.67 17.00
CA LEU A 16 -85.71 -32.48 16.07
C LEU A 16 -85.66 -31.05 15.52
N VAL A 17 -86.80 -30.48 15.15
CA VAL A 17 -86.87 -29.09 14.66
C VAL A 17 -86.46 -28.11 15.75
N ILE A 18 -86.97 -28.26 16.98
CA ILE A 18 -86.57 -27.41 18.11
C ILE A 18 -85.07 -27.57 18.39
N PHE A 19 -84.53 -28.78 18.36
CA PHE A 19 -83.10 -29.04 18.54
C PHE A 19 -82.25 -28.37 17.45
N LEU A 20 -82.65 -28.47 16.18
CA LEU A 20 -81.98 -27.81 15.07
C LEU A 20 -82.04 -26.28 15.20
N LEU A 21 -83.18 -25.72 15.61
CA LEU A 21 -83.33 -24.29 15.87
C LEU A 21 -82.40 -23.83 17.00
N ILE A 22 -82.28 -24.61 18.08
CA ILE A 22 -81.33 -24.33 19.18
C ILE A 22 -79.89 -24.39 18.67
N LEU A 23 -79.51 -25.38 17.86
CA LEU A 23 -78.15 -25.47 17.30
C LEU A 23 -77.79 -24.29 16.39
N VAL A 24 -78.76 -23.83 15.59
CA VAL A 24 -78.59 -22.64 14.73
C VAL A 24 -78.49 -21.37 15.58
N PHE A 25 -79.34 -21.22 16.60
CA PHE A 25 -79.31 -20.06 17.50
C PHE A 25 -78.01 -20.01 18.33
N ALA A 26 -77.54 -21.16 18.79
CA ALA A 26 -76.25 -21.35 19.46
C ALA A 26 -75.04 -21.24 18.51
N LYS A 27 -75.26 -20.98 17.21
CA LYS A 27 -74.22 -20.75 16.19
C LYS A 27 -73.21 -21.90 16.02
N VAL A 28 -73.59 -23.13 16.38
CA VAL A 28 -72.73 -24.32 16.22
C VAL A 28 -72.21 -24.49 14.78
N PRO A 29 -73.04 -24.41 13.71
CA PRO A 29 -72.53 -24.53 12.35
C PRO A 29 -71.57 -23.39 11.98
N ALA A 30 -71.85 -22.15 12.38
CA ALA A 30 -71.00 -21.00 12.06
C ALA A 30 -69.61 -21.12 12.72
N ASN A 31 -69.53 -21.62 13.96
CA ASN A 31 -68.26 -21.81 14.65
C ASN A 31 -67.41 -22.91 14.00
N LEU A 32 -68.04 -23.99 13.51
CA LEU A 32 -67.34 -25.05 12.76
C LEU A 32 -66.75 -24.53 11.45
N TRP A 33 -67.53 -23.75 10.68
CA TRP A 33 -67.03 -23.11 9.45
C TRP A 33 -65.91 -22.11 9.74
N ARG A 34 -66.02 -21.35 10.83
CA ARG A 34 -64.99 -20.38 11.23
C ARG A 34 -63.67 -21.07 11.63
N GLY A 35 -63.72 -22.15 12.42
CA GLY A 35 -62.52 -22.88 12.83
C GLY A 35 -61.74 -23.43 11.63
N LEU A 36 -62.43 -24.06 10.67
CA LEU A 36 -61.80 -24.55 9.43
C LEU A 36 -61.21 -23.41 8.59
N GLY A 37 -61.90 -22.27 8.51
CA GLY A 37 -61.42 -21.09 7.80
C GLY A 37 -60.21 -20.41 8.47
N GLU A 38 -60.16 -20.37 9.80
CA GLU A 38 -59.04 -19.80 10.57
C GLU A 38 -57.77 -20.63 10.39
N THR A 39 -57.86 -21.96 10.43
CA THR A 39 -56.69 -22.83 10.17
C THR A 39 -56.14 -22.63 8.76
N GLY A 40 -57.01 -22.55 7.74
CA GLY A 40 -56.57 -22.29 6.37
C GLY A 40 -55.88 -20.93 6.20
N LYS A 41 -56.36 -19.89 6.90
CA LYS A 41 -55.72 -18.57 6.91
C LYS A 41 -54.37 -18.57 7.62
N ALA A 42 -54.26 -19.27 8.76
CA ALA A 42 -53.01 -19.39 9.50
C ALA A 42 -51.93 -20.09 8.67
N VAL A 43 -52.26 -21.25 8.08
CA VAL A 43 -51.33 -21.99 7.20
C VAL A 43 -50.92 -21.15 5.99
N ARG A 44 -51.84 -20.39 5.41
CA ARG A 44 -51.51 -19.49 4.30
C ARG A 44 -50.57 -18.37 4.73
N ALA A 45 -50.80 -17.76 5.88
CA ALA A 45 -49.93 -16.72 6.43
C ALA A 45 -48.51 -17.24 6.70
N GLU A 46 -48.38 -18.43 7.29
CA GLU A 46 -47.08 -19.09 7.50
C GLU A 46 -46.37 -19.41 6.18
N LEU A 47 -47.11 -19.89 5.18
CA LEU A 47 -46.54 -20.18 3.86
C LEU A 47 -46.07 -18.90 3.14
N ASP A 48 -46.86 -17.83 3.22
CA ASP A 48 -46.51 -16.52 2.65
C ASP A 48 -45.26 -15.95 3.33
N GLU A 49 -45.15 -16.09 4.67
CA GLU A 49 -43.96 -15.69 5.42
C GLU A 49 -42.73 -16.54 5.06
N ALA A 50 -42.88 -17.85 4.92
CA ALA A 50 -41.80 -18.73 4.49
C ALA A 50 -41.30 -18.39 3.07
N VAL A 51 -42.23 -18.04 2.16
CA VAL A 51 -41.88 -17.57 0.81
C VAL A 51 -41.12 -16.24 0.88
N ARG A 52 -41.56 -15.31 1.73
CA ARG A 52 -40.89 -14.02 1.93
C ARG A 52 -39.47 -14.20 2.45
N ILE A 53 -39.28 -15.00 3.50
CA ILE A 53 -37.95 -15.31 4.07
C ILE A 53 -37.05 -15.96 3.02
N ARG A 54 -37.58 -16.88 2.20
CA ARG A 54 -36.82 -17.50 1.11
C ARG A 54 -36.38 -16.47 0.06
N GLN A 55 -37.26 -15.53 -0.29
CA GLN A 55 -36.93 -14.45 -1.22
C GLN A 55 -35.82 -13.56 -0.65
N GLU A 56 -35.98 -13.09 0.59
CA GLU A 56 -34.97 -12.27 1.28
C GLU A 56 -33.61 -13.00 1.37
N ALA A 57 -33.60 -14.30 1.70
CA ALA A 57 -32.39 -15.10 1.74
C ALA A 57 -31.72 -15.27 0.36
N THR A 58 -32.53 -15.41 -0.69
CA THR A 58 -32.03 -15.53 -2.07
C THR A 58 -31.44 -14.22 -2.55
N GLU A 59 -32.09 -13.10 -2.26
CA GLU A 59 -31.60 -11.75 -2.55
C GLU A 59 -30.28 -11.48 -1.82
N LEU A 60 -30.21 -11.79 -0.52
CA LEU A 60 -29.00 -11.65 0.27
C LEU A 60 -27.86 -12.51 -0.28
N LEU A 61 -28.14 -13.77 -0.64
CA LEU A 61 -27.13 -14.66 -1.23
C LEU A 61 -26.59 -14.10 -2.55
N ASN A 62 -27.46 -13.58 -3.42
CA ASN A 62 -27.06 -12.96 -4.67
C ASN A 62 -26.22 -11.70 -4.44
N ALA A 63 -26.62 -10.85 -3.48
CA ALA A 63 -25.85 -9.68 -3.09
C ALA A 63 -24.45 -10.06 -2.60
N ILE A 64 -24.33 -11.08 -1.74
CA ILE A 64 -23.03 -11.57 -1.24
C ILE A 64 -22.18 -12.14 -2.39
N LYS A 65 -22.77 -12.87 -3.33
CA LYS A 65 -22.04 -13.40 -4.51
C LYS A 65 -21.45 -12.27 -5.36
N VAL A 66 -22.26 -11.24 -5.65
CA VAL A 66 -21.80 -10.07 -6.40
C VAL A 66 -20.71 -9.32 -5.64
N GLN A 67 -20.89 -9.11 -4.34
CA GLN A 67 -19.89 -8.45 -3.49
C GLN A 67 -18.58 -9.24 -3.44
N ARG A 68 -18.64 -10.58 -3.33
CA ARG A 68 -17.45 -11.45 -3.36
C ARG A 68 -16.69 -11.33 -4.67
N GLN A 69 -17.39 -11.43 -5.81
CA GLN A 69 -16.76 -11.28 -7.12
C GLN A 69 -16.12 -9.88 -7.29
N ALA A 70 -16.80 -8.83 -6.84
CA ALA A 70 -16.25 -7.48 -6.87
C ALA A 70 -15.02 -7.34 -5.96
N ALA A 71 -15.04 -7.92 -4.77
CA ALA A 71 -13.91 -7.92 -3.84
C ALA A 71 -12.71 -8.70 -4.39
N GLU A 72 -12.93 -9.88 -4.98
CA GLU A 72 -11.89 -10.65 -5.65
C GLU A 72 -11.27 -9.89 -6.82
N LYS A 73 -12.09 -9.21 -7.63
CA LYS A 73 -11.60 -8.39 -8.73
C LYS A 73 -10.75 -7.22 -8.22
N LYS A 74 -11.23 -6.48 -7.20
CA LYS A 74 -10.47 -5.40 -6.57
C LYS A 74 -9.16 -5.89 -5.96
N ALA A 75 -9.16 -7.06 -5.30
CA ALA A 75 -7.94 -7.63 -4.75
C ALA A 75 -6.91 -7.93 -5.84
N LYS A 76 -7.35 -8.50 -6.97
CA LYS A 76 -6.47 -8.72 -8.14
C LYS A 76 -5.94 -7.41 -8.71
N GLU A 77 -6.79 -6.40 -8.83
CA GLU A 77 -6.39 -5.05 -9.29
C GLU A 77 -5.36 -4.42 -8.35
N ILE A 78 -5.53 -4.54 -7.03
CA ILE A 78 -4.58 -4.04 -6.02
C ILE A 78 -3.23 -4.75 -6.14
N ILE A 79 -3.23 -6.08 -6.29
CA ILE A 79 -1.99 -6.86 -6.43
C ILE A 79 -1.26 -6.46 -7.72
N ALA A 80 -1.97 -6.38 -8.85
CA ALA A 80 -1.39 -5.97 -10.12
C ALA A 80 -0.78 -4.56 -10.05
N LEU A 81 -1.49 -3.61 -9.45
CA LEU A 81 -0.98 -2.25 -9.23
C LEU A 81 0.25 -2.23 -8.31
N ALA A 82 0.25 -3.02 -7.25
CA ALA A 82 1.39 -3.11 -6.34
C ALA A 82 2.62 -3.72 -7.02
N GLU A 83 2.44 -4.71 -7.89
CA GLU A 83 3.53 -5.30 -8.69
C GLU A 83 4.11 -4.30 -9.69
N GLU A 84 3.25 -3.58 -10.43
CA GLU A 84 3.66 -2.53 -11.36
C GLU A 84 4.44 -1.42 -10.63
N GLU A 85 3.91 -0.94 -9.50
CA GLU A 85 4.55 0.11 -8.71
C GLU A 85 5.88 -0.38 -8.11
N ALA A 86 5.96 -1.64 -7.66
CA ALA A 86 7.20 -2.23 -7.17
C ALA A 86 8.26 -2.33 -8.27
N GLN A 87 7.88 -2.69 -9.50
CA GLN A 87 8.78 -2.70 -10.65
C GLN A 87 9.28 -1.29 -10.97
N ARG A 88 8.36 -0.32 -11.07
CA ARG A 88 8.69 1.09 -11.33
C ARG A 88 9.64 1.65 -10.28
N LEU A 89 9.37 1.40 -8.99
CA LEU A 89 10.20 1.85 -7.89
C LEU A 89 11.59 1.17 -7.91
N THR A 90 11.65 -0.12 -8.27
CA THR A 90 12.91 -0.86 -8.41
C THR A 90 13.76 -0.27 -9.52
N GLU A 91 13.18 0.03 -10.68
CA GLU A 91 13.88 0.67 -11.79
C GLU A 91 14.38 2.07 -11.42
N GLU A 92 13.53 2.89 -10.80
CA GLU A 92 13.91 4.22 -10.33
C GLU A 92 15.03 4.16 -9.28
N ALA A 93 14.95 3.22 -8.34
CA ALA A 93 15.97 3.00 -7.32
C ALA A 93 17.30 2.55 -7.94
N ARG A 94 17.27 1.65 -8.93
CA ARG A 94 18.47 1.22 -9.68
C ARG A 94 19.10 2.39 -10.41
N ALA A 95 18.31 3.21 -11.09
CA ALA A 95 18.81 4.40 -11.79
C ALA A 95 19.46 5.40 -10.81
N LYS A 96 18.80 5.69 -9.69
CA LYS A 96 19.34 6.56 -8.63
C LYS A 96 20.63 5.99 -8.02
N LEU A 97 20.68 4.68 -7.79
CA LEU A 97 21.87 4.02 -7.26
C LEU A 97 23.04 4.11 -8.25
N ALA A 98 22.81 3.81 -9.53
CA ALA A 98 23.82 3.93 -10.57
C ALA A 98 24.38 5.36 -10.65
N GLN A 99 23.52 6.38 -10.66
CA GLN A 99 23.95 7.78 -10.61
C GLN A 99 24.75 8.11 -9.34
N SER A 100 24.38 7.53 -8.19
CA SER A 100 25.11 7.75 -6.93
C SER A 100 26.50 7.13 -6.95
N ILE A 101 26.64 5.95 -7.58
CA ILE A 101 27.93 5.27 -7.76
C ILE A 101 28.81 6.09 -8.69
N GLN A 102 28.29 6.50 -9.85
CA GLN A 102 29.03 7.34 -10.79
C GLN A 102 29.53 8.64 -10.13
N ARG A 103 28.68 9.34 -9.37
CA ARG A 103 29.13 10.55 -8.64
C ARG A 103 30.21 10.23 -7.60
N ARG A 104 30.15 9.08 -6.94
CA ARG A 104 31.18 8.67 -5.97
C ARG A 104 32.49 8.31 -6.65
N GLU A 105 32.43 7.66 -7.81
CA GLU A 105 33.60 7.37 -8.65
C GLU A 105 34.27 8.67 -9.09
N GLU A 106 33.52 9.62 -9.67
CA GLU A 106 34.05 10.93 -10.08
C GLU A 106 34.68 11.70 -8.92
N LEU A 107 34.07 11.65 -7.72
CA LEU A 107 34.63 12.27 -6.52
C LEU A 107 35.92 11.58 -6.06
N ALA A 108 35.99 10.24 -6.15
CA ALA A 108 37.18 9.49 -5.81
C ALA A 108 38.32 9.79 -6.81
N GLU A 109 38.04 9.79 -8.11
CA GLU A 109 39.00 10.16 -9.15
C GLU A 109 39.53 11.58 -8.94
N ARG A 110 38.65 12.56 -8.67
CA ARG A 110 39.07 13.93 -8.37
C ARG A 110 39.97 14.00 -7.13
N LYS A 111 39.68 13.22 -6.08
CA LYS A 111 40.52 13.16 -4.88
C LYS A 111 41.88 12.54 -5.16
N ILE A 112 41.93 11.48 -5.98
CA ILE A 112 43.18 10.83 -6.39
C ILE A 112 44.02 11.83 -7.19
N ALA A 113 43.45 12.47 -8.21
CA ALA A 113 44.16 13.47 -9.02
C ALA A 113 44.68 14.64 -8.16
N GLN A 114 43.90 15.10 -7.18
CA GLN A 114 44.34 16.13 -6.25
C GLN A 114 45.50 15.65 -5.36
N ALA A 115 45.43 14.41 -4.87
CA ALA A 115 46.50 13.81 -4.06
C ALA A 115 47.79 13.61 -4.87
N GLU A 116 47.69 13.17 -6.13
CA GLU A 116 48.82 13.02 -7.05
C GLU A 116 49.49 14.37 -7.37
N ALA A 117 48.69 15.41 -7.64
CA ALA A 117 49.19 16.75 -7.86
C ALA A 117 49.93 17.28 -6.62
N ARG A 118 49.37 17.05 -5.42
CA ARG A 118 50.01 17.43 -4.16
C ARG A 118 51.31 16.67 -3.91
N ALA A 119 51.31 15.34 -4.08
CA ALA A 119 52.52 14.53 -3.92
C ALA A 119 53.62 14.95 -4.91
N THR A 120 53.26 15.29 -6.15
CA THR A 120 54.22 15.79 -7.14
C THR A 120 54.80 17.14 -6.73
N ALA A 121 53.97 18.05 -6.20
CA ALA A 121 54.42 19.34 -5.69
C ALA A 121 55.36 19.17 -4.48
N ASP A 122 55.02 18.28 -3.55
CA ASP A 122 55.81 17.98 -2.35
C ASP A 122 57.20 17.42 -2.72
N VAL A 123 57.27 16.49 -3.69
CA VAL A 123 58.56 15.95 -4.19
C VAL A 123 59.40 17.03 -4.87
N ARG A 124 58.78 17.92 -5.66
CA ARG A 124 59.49 19.03 -6.31
C ARG A 124 60.02 20.04 -5.29
N ALA A 125 59.25 20.36 -4.26
CA ALA A 125 59.67 21.23 -3.17
C ALA A 125 60.86 20.62 -2.42
N ALA A 126 60.77 19.34 -2.01
CA ALA A 126 61.85 18.64 -1.33
C ALA A 126 63.14 18.56 -2.18
N ALA A 127 63.01 18.34 -3.50
CA ALA A 127 64.14 18.35 -4.42
C ALA A 127 64.78 19.74 -4.57
N ALA A 128 63.97 20.80 -4.63
CA ALA A 128 64.45 22.17 -4.66
C ALA A 128 65.19 22.54 -3.36
N ASP A 129 64.64 22.19 -2.20
CA ASP A 129 65.27 22.42 -0.90
C ASP A 129 66.62 21.70 -0.79
N LEU A 130 66.67 20.43 -1.23
CA LEU A 130 67.93 19.67 -1.28
C LEU A 130 68.95 20.30 -2.23
N ALA A 131 68.52 20.75 -3.41
CA ALA A 131 69.40 21.43 -4.36
C ALA A 131 69.94 22.75 -3.80
N THR A 132 69.12 23.53 -3.10
CA THR A 132 69.56 24.76 -2.43
C THR A 132 70.58 24.46 -1.32
N GLN A 133 70.36 23.44 -0.49
CA GLN A 133 71.31 23.03 0.54
C GLN A 133 72.65 22.56 -0.05
N LEU A 134 72.62 21.79 -1.15
CA LEU A 134 73.83 21.38 -1.86
C LEU A 134 74.55 22.55 -2.53
N ALA A 135 73.81 23.51 -3.10
CA ALA A 135 74.41 24.72 -3.66
C ALA A 135 75.08 25.57 -2.57
N GLU A 136 74.45 25.72 -1.41
CA GLU A 136 75.01 26.40 -0.24
C GLU A 136 76.31 25.71 0.23
N SER A 137 76.30 24.38 0.38
CA SER A 137 77.49 23.63 0.82
C SER A 137 78.65 23.73 -0.18
N ILE A 138 78.38 23.59 -1.49
CA ILE A 138 79.39 23.76 -2.55
C ILE A 138 79.93 25.20 -2.56
N LEU A 139 79.09 26.20 -2.37
CA LEU A 139 79.50 27.60 -2.35
C LEU A 139 80.41 27.91 -1.15
N ILE A 140 80.10 27.35 0.03
CA ILE A 140 80.95 27.45 1.23
C ILE A 140 82.30 26.76 0.98
N GLU A 141 82.31 25.55 0.40
CA GLU A 141 83.55 24.82 0.09
C GLU A 141 84.42 25.59 -0.94
N ARG A 142 83.79 26.16 -1.98
CA ARG A 142 84.47 26.97 -3.00
C ARG A 142 85.02 28.28 -2.45
N THR A 143 84.28 28.97 -1.58
CA THR A 143 84.75 30.23 -0.95
C THR A 143 85.80 29.99 0.14
N ALA A 144 85.82 28.82 0.76
CA ALA A 144 86.93 28.41 1.63
C ALA A 144 88.23 28.13 0.85
N GLY A 145 88.15 27.63 -0.40
CA GLY A 145 89.30 27.33 -1.25
C GLY A 145 89.78 28.49 -2.15
N LEU A 146 88.90 29.43 -2.50
CA LEU A 146 89.19 30.66 -3.23
C LEU A 146 88.95 31.82 -2.26
N GLY A 147 90.00 32.39 -1.68
CA GLY A 147 89.88 33.51 -0.73
C GLY A 147 88.86 34.56 -1.18
N ALA A 148 88.00 34.97 -0.25
CA ALA A 148 86.80 35.78 -0.47
C ALA A 148 86.98 37.05 -1.34
N ASP A 149 88.20 37.56 -1.46
CA ASP A 149 88.54 38.77 -2.23
C ASP A 149 88.12 38.72 -3.70
N LYS A 150 88.36 37.62 -4.43
CA LYS A 150 88.05 37.58 -5.88
C LYS A 150 86.55 37.65 -6.20
N ALA A 151 85.70 37.10 -5.32
CA ALA A 151 84.26 37.12 -5.50
C ALA A 151 83.68 38.52 -5.19
N VAL A 152 84.24 39.20 -4.19
CA VAL A 152 83.89 40.58 -3.82
C VAL A 152 84.31 41.55 -4.92
N ASP A 153 85.51 41.41 -5.46
CA ASP A 153 86.00 42.26 -6.57
C ASP A 153 85.11 42.13 -7.82
N THR A 154 84.69 40.91 -8.16
CA THR A 154 83.79 40.67 -9.32
C THR A 154 82.39 41.25 -9.08
N ALA A 155 81.88 41.18 -7.84
CA ALA A 155 80.59 41.79 -7.49
C ALA A 155 80.64 43.33 -7.54
N ILE A 156 81.77 43.92 -7.13
CA ILE A 156 82.02 45.36 -7.23
C ILE A 156 82.12 45.80 -8.70
N GLU A 157 82.74 44.99 -9.56
CA GLU A 157 82.87 45.25 -11.00
C GLU A 157 81.53 45.14 -11.77
N GLN A 158 80.54 44.40 -11.25
CA GLN A 158 79.21 44.24 -11.85
C GLN A 158 78.17 45.30 -11.41
N LEU A 159 78.42 46.04 -10.33
CA LEU A 159 77.54 47.12 -9.86
C LEU A 159 77.27 48.23 -10.91
N PRO A 160 78.24 48.66 -11.74
CA PRO A 160 78.03 49.71 -12.73
C PRO A 160 77.05 49.33 -13.86
N GLY A 161 76.93 48.04 -14.21
CA GLY A 161 76.08 47.57 -15.32
C GLY A 161 74.60 47.39 -14.99
N ARG A 162 74.20 47.56 -13.72
CA ARG A 162 72.81 47.40 -13.25
C ARG A 162 72.03 48.72 -13.11
N PHE A 163 72.69 49.85 -13.33
CA PHE A 163 72.12 51.20 -13.22
C PHE A 163 72.10 51.98 -14.55
N SER A 164 72.26 51.29 -15.69
CA SER A 164 71.92 51.80 -17.03
C SER A 164 70.81 50.95 -17.62
#